data_AF-A0A239EC58-F1
#
_entry.id   AF-A0A239EC58-F1
#
_cell.length_a   1.000
_cell.length_b   1.000
_cell.length_c   1.000
_cell.angle_alpha   90.00
_cell.angle_beta   90.00
_cell.angle_gamma   90.00
#
_symmetry.space_group_name_H-M   'P 1'
#
loop_
_entity.id
_entity.type
_entity.pdbx_description
1 polymer ?
#
loop_
_entity_poly.entity_id
_entity_poly.type
_entity_poly.pdbx_seq_one_letter_code
_entity_poly.pdbx_strand_id
1 'polypeptide(L)'
;MIRGAALVALLLGAAPAEAQQCPVFRVAPCIPIPPVQPQDPSCSGLCEDLSEQMQRGCSAGPDQPYADTVYLRRSGLLVGTEADRRVLALAALAETLDGVAPLTAPLMDSDDPGVRYAAGLQVALTALRAGQIADPRFAEALEIMAAVEDPGVPRSDLLFLQATLAEAEGRDKDALALARAAAVAEPRFFNALALHVRLTLEQGEHLRGSASRFAGAEACSAEFTHLLTALARIADLEPCPRVAAHLELYLSRALRAPDSAPGMQAVQVYLAVLSRRASLAQGALDAFLNPPVPVCAGSVAGELDDLLRLLDEGQP
;
A
#
# COMPACT_ATOMS: atom_id res chain seq x y z
N MET A 1 -13.76 50.10 -58.53
CA MET A 1 -14.47 49.33 -59.59
C MET A 1 -15.49 48.44 -58.88
N ILE A 2 -16.77 48.88 -58.82
CA ILE A 2 -17.96 48.22 -59.46
C ILE A 2 -18.16 46.79 -58.93
N ARG A 3 -19.21 46.34 -58.21
CA ARG A 3 -20.63 46.66 -57.93
C ARG A 3 -20.99 45.89 -56.62
N GLY A 4 -22.03 46.12 -55.82
CA GLY A 4 -23.21 46.99 -55.86
C GLY A 4 -24.25 46.46 -54.84
N ALA A 5 -25.06 47.38 -54.31
CA ALA A 5 -26.40 47.24 -53.70
C ALA A 5 -26.58 46.27 -52.49
N ALA A 6 -26.87 46.78 -51.28
CA ALA A 6 -28.18 47.25 -50.77
C ALA A 6 -29.16 46.07 -50.51
N LEU A 7 -29.82 45.88 -49.36
CA LEU A 7 -30.76 46.71 -48.57
C LEU A 7 -31.02 45.88 -47.26
N VAL A 8 -30.98 46.40 -46.02
CA VAL A 8 -32.10 47.01 -45.22
C VAL A 8 -33.42 46.20 -45.33
N ALA A 9 -34.18 45.78 -44.31
CA ALA A 9 -34.44 46.15 -42.91
C ALA A 9 -35.06 44.91 -42.19
N LEU A 10 -34.82 44.63 -40.90
CA LEU A 10 -35.38 45.25 -39.68
C LEU A 10 -36.83 44.82 -39.36
N LEU A 11 -37.00 44.29 -38.14
CA LEU A 11 -38.14 44.38 -37.18
C LEU A 11 -38.63 43.00 -36.70
N LEU A 12 -38.26 42.61 -35.47
CA LEU A 12 -39.03 42.76 -34.22
C LEU A 12 -40.21 41.78 -34.12
N GLY A 13 -40.19 40.94 -33.08
CA GLY A 13 -41.42 40.41 -32.51
C GLY A 13 -41.32 39.03 -31.85
N ALA A 14 -41.37 39.02 -30.53
CA ALA A 14 -42.05 38.06 -29.67
C ALA A 14 -41.57 36.58 -29.65
N ALA A 15 -41.01 36.16 -28.51
CA ALA A 15 -41.37 34.88 -27.90
C ALA A 15 -42.82 35.00 -27.37
N PRO A 16 -43.66 33.95 -27.32
CA PRO A 16 -43.38 32.80 -26.47
C PRO A 16 -43.95 31.43 -26.93
N ALA A 17 -43.58 30.42 -26.13
CA ALA A 17 -44.36 29.24 -25.73
C ALA A 17 -44.73 28.12 -26.73
N GLU A 18 -44.49 26.91 -26.23
CA GLU A 18 -44.91 25.58 -26.63
C GLU A 18 -46.32 25.47 -27.24
N ALA A 19 -46.48 24.59 -28.24
CA ALA A 19 -47.62 23.67 -28.30
C ALA A 19 -47.44 22.58 -29.38
N GLN A 20 -47.26 21.36 -28.87
CA GLN A 20 -47.75 20.07 -29.36
C GLN A 20 -48.60 20.03 -30.64
N GLN A 21 -48.23 19.11 -31.53
CA GLN A 21 -49.19 18.28 -32.28
C GLN A 21 -48.74 16.82 -32.25
N CYS A 22 -49.30 16.04 -31.33
CA CYS A 22 -49.35 14.58 -31.43
C CYS A 22 -50.72 14.16 -31.96
N PRO A 23 -50.81 13.18 -32.88
CA PRO A 23 -52.08 12.60 -33.26
C PRO A 23 -52.68 11.74 -32.13
N VAL A 24 -54.01 11.77 -32.11
CA VAL A 24 -54.92 11.07 -31.22
C VAL A 24 -54.83 9.56 -31.43
N PHE A 25 -54.59 8.77 -30.37
CA PHE A 25 -55.48 7.71 -29.89
C PHE A 25 -54.80 6.76 -28.87
N ARG A 26 -55.55 6.50 -27.80
CA ARG A 26 -55.46 5.42 -26.79
C ARG A 26 -54.48 5.58 -25.62
N VAL A 27 -55.13 5.97 -24.52
CA VAL A 27 -54.77 5.91 -23.11
C VAL A 27 -54.15 4.55 -22.72
N ALA A 28 -52.86 4.57 -22.42
CA ALA A 28 -52.29 3.83 -21.29
C ALA A 28 -51.68 4.90 -20.37
N PRO A 29 -51.87 4.84 -19.04
CA PRO A 29 -51.20 5.78 -18.15
C PRO A 29 -49.69 5.55 -18.27
N CYS A 30 -48.96 6.58 -18.71
CA CYS A 30 -47.52 6.62 -18.57
C CYS A 30 -47.23 6.59 -17.07
N ILE A 31 -46.80 5.44 -16.57
CA ILE A 31 -46.11 5.38 -15.29
C ILE A 31 -44.85 6.24 -15.50
N PRO A 32 -44.60 7.29 -14.70
CA PRO A 32 -43.33 7.98 -14.76
C PRO A 32 -42.25 6.94 -14.48
N ILE A 33 -41.41 6.66 -15.49
CA ILE A 33 -40.12 6.04 -15.21
C ILE A 33 -39.46 7.04 -14.25
N PRO A 34 -39.20 6.67 -12.98
CA PRO A 34 -38.49 7.56 -12.10
C PRO A 34 -37.20 7.96 -12.82
N PRO A 35 -36.74 9.22 -12.70
CA PRO A 35 -35.43 9.58 -13.23
C PRO A 35 -34.47 8.49 -12.74
N VAL A 36 -33.86 7.77 -13.68
CA VAL A 36 -32.70 6.95 -13.36
C VAL A 36 -31.70 7.97 -12.86
N GLN A 37 -31.64 8.14 -11.54
CA GLN A 37 -30.52 8.82 -10.93
C GLN A 37 -29.30 8.15 -11.54
N PRO A 38 -28.31 8.90 -12.08
CA PRO A 38 -27.04 8.28 -12.42
C PRO A 38 -26.68 7.44 -11.20
N GLN A 39 -26.54 6.13 -11.40
CA GLN A 39 -26.06 5.29 -10.33
C GLN A 39 -24.73 5.91 -9.96
N ASP A 40 -24.66 6.52 -8.78
CA ASP A 40 -23.39 6.92 -8.21
C ASP A 40 -22.51 5.68 -8.31
N PRO A 41 -21.37 5.75 -9.02
CA PRO A 41 -20.53 4.59 -9.23
C PRO A 41 -20.18 4.08 -7.84
N SER A 42 -20.76 2.93 -7.48
CA SER A 42 -20.55 2.33 -6.17
C SER A 42 -19.11 1.87 -6.15
N CYS A 43 -18.23 2.71 -5.65
CA CYS A 43 -16.84 2.34 -5.57
C CYS A 43 -16.67 1.17 -4.61
N SER A 44 -15.66 0.33 -4.85
CA SER A 44 -15.31 -0.80 -4.00
C SER A 44 -14.92 -0.33 -2.59
N GLY A 45 -14.74 -1.27 -1.65
CA GLY A 45 -14.28 -0.96 -0.28
C GLY A 45 -12.96 -0.18 -0.24
N LEU A 46 -12.15 -0.20 -1.31
CA LEU A 46 -10.92 0.60 -1.40
C LEU A 46 -11.16 2.12 -1.45
N CYS A 47 -12.25 2.58 -2.08
CA CYS A 47 -12.60 4.01 -2.04
C CYS A 47 -13.13 4.44 -0.69
N GLU A 48 -13.94 3.60 -0.04
CA GLU A 48 -14.43 3.87 1.32
C GLU A 48 -13.23 4.02 2.27
N ASP A 49 -12.30 3.05 2.24
CA ASP A 49 -11.05 3.10 3.02
C ASP A 49 -10.24 4.38 2.73
N LEU A 50 -10.03 4.71 1.45
CA LEU A 50 -9.24 5.88 1.06
C LEU A 50 -9.93 7.20 1.42
N SER A 51 -11.25 7.29 1.25
CA SER A 51 -12.04 8.45 1.65
C SER A 51 -11.94 8.67 3.16
N GLU A 52 -12.10 7.62 3.97
CA GLU A 52 -11.91 7.70 5.42
C GLU A 52 -10.49 8.12 5.81
N GLN A 53 -9.46 7.61 5.12
CA GLN A 53 -8.07 8.04 5.32
C GLN A 53 -7.87 9.52 5.00
N MET A 54 -8.40 9.99 3.87
CA MET A 54 -8.34 11.39 3.45
C MET A 54 -9.08 12.34 4.39
N GLN A 55 -10.18 11.88 4.99
CA GLN A 55 -10.97 12.62 5.99
C GLN A 55 -10.29 12.67 7.35
N ARG A 56 -9.71 11.54 7.81
CA ARG A 56 -8.94 11.48 9.07
C ARG A 56 -7.73 12.41 9.04
N GLY A 57 -7.08 12.54 7.87
CA GLY A 57 -5.91 13.38 7.69
C GLY A 57 -4.75 13.01 8.62
N CYS A 58 -3.79 13.91 8.79
CA CYS A 58 -2.64 13.67 9.66
C CYS A 58 -3.05 13.68 11.14
N SER A 59 -3.37 12.51 11.68
CA SER A 59 -3.67 12.34 13.11
C SER A 59 -2.65 11.40 13.75
N ALA A 60 -1.81 11.97 14.62
CA ALA A 60 -0.98 11.19 15.52
C ALA A 60 -1.80 10.85 16.77
N GLY A 61 -2.26 9.61 16.88
CA GLY A 61 -2.95 9.11 18.06
C GLY A 61 -1.98 8.71 19.19
N PRO A 62 -2.47 8.49 20.42
CA PRO A 62 -1.66 7.98 21.55
C PRO A 62 -1.06 6.58 21.30
N ASP A 63 -1.52 5.88 20.26
CA ASP A 63 -1.03 4.56 19.84
C ASP A 63 0.04 4.61 18.71
N GLN A 64 0.81 5.70 18.60
CA GLN A 64 1.89 5.85 17.59
C GLN A 64 3.22 6.24 18.26
N PRO A 65 4.38 5.75 17.77
CA PRO A 65 4.68 5.65 16.33
C PRO A 65 4.69 4.22 15.77
N TYR A 66 4.59 4.13 14.44
CA TYR A 66 5.09 2.99 13.67
C TYR A 66 6.50 2.65 14.16
N ALA A 67 6.75 1.37 14.44
CA ALA A 67 8.05 0.89 14.87
C ALA A 67 8.50 -0.25 13.97
N ASP A 68 9.81 -0.33 13.75
CA ASP A 68 10.44 -1.38 12.97
C ASP A 68 10.34 -2.77 13.63
N THR A 69 9.85 -2.85 14.87
CA THR A 69 9.59 -4.12 15.57
C THR A 69 8.44 -4.03 16.56
N VAL A 70 7.85 -5.17 16.89
CA VAL A 70 6.80 -5.25 17.93
C VAL A 70 7.35 -4.94 19.31
N TYR A 71 8.60 -5.32 19.58
CA TYR A 71 9.29 -5.02 20.84
C TYR A 71 9.47 -3.53 21.10
N LEU A 72 9.70 -2.73 20.06
CA LEU A 72 9.78 -1.26 20.19
C LEU A 72 8.40 -0.59 20.33
N ARG A 73 7.31 -1.29 19.99
CA ARG A 73 5.94 -0.75 20.02
C ARG A 73 5.19 -1.04 21.33
N ARG A 74 5.35 -2.22 21.93
CA ARG A 74 4.54 -2.62 23.08
C ARG A 74 5.12 -2.06 24.38
N SER A 75 4.64 -0.87 24.77
CA SER A 75 4.78 -0.35 26.14
C SER A 75 4.30 -1.41 27.13
N GLY A 76 5.22 -1.95 27.93
CA GLY A 76 4.91 -2.97 28.94
C GLY A 76 5.37 -4.40 28.64
N LEU A 77 5.98 -4.68 27.48
CA LEU A 77 6.86 -5.85 27.34
C LEU A 77 8.17 -5.54 28.11
N LEU A 78 8.05 -5.54 29.44
CA LEU A 78 9.20 -5.45 30.32
C LEU A 78 9.92 -6.80 30.26
N VAL A 79 10.87 -6.88 29.34
CA VAL A 79 11.75 -8.04 29.18
C VAL A 79 12.73 -8.09 30.33
N GLY A 80 12.77 -9.21 31.05
CA GLY A 80 13.73 -9.47 32.11
C GLY A 80 13.82 -8.40 33.19
N THR A 81 15.00 -8.33 33.79
CA THR A 81 15.34 -7.39 34.86
C THR A 81 15.69 -6.00 34.31
N GLU A 82 15.83 -5.02 35.20
CA GLU A 82 16.32 -3.69 34.79
C GLU A 82 17.73 -3.75 34.17
N ALA A 83 18.58 -4.66 34.63
CA ALA A 83 19.92 -4.85 34.07
C ALA A 83 19.85 -5.36 32.62
N ASP A 84 18.99 -6.34 32.34
CA ASP A 84 18.79 -6.89 31.00
C ASP A 84 18.29 -5.80 30.04
N ARG A 85 17.31 -5.00 30.49
CA ARG A 85 16.79 -3.86 29.71
C ARG A 85 17.87 -2.84 29.39
N ARG A 86 18.78 -2.53 30.32
CA ARG A 86 19.89 -1.60 30.06
C ARG A 86 20.84 -2.15 29.00
N VAL A 87 21.17 -3.44 29.06
CA VAL A 87 22.03 -4.09 28.06
C VAL A 87 21.36 -4.09 26.69
N LEU A 88 20.08 -4.45 26.61
CA LEU A 88 19.31 -4.42 25.36
C LEU A 88 19.19 -3.01 24.78
N ALA A 89 19.03 -1.98 25.63
CA ALA A 89 19.01 -0.59 25.18
C ALA A 89 20.38 -0.15 24.65
N LEU A 90 21.47 -0.52 25.31
CA LEU A 90 22.84 -0.25 24.83
C LEU A 90 23.12 -0.97 23.50
N ALA A 91 22.67 -2.22 23.37
CA ALA A 91 22.75 -2.97 22.12
C ALA A 91 21.95 -2.29 20.99
N ALA A 92 20.73 -1.81 21.26
CA ALA A 92 19.92 -1.11 20.26
C ALA A 92 20.59 0.19 19.74
N LEU A 93 21.41 0.83 20.57
CA LEU A 93 22.19 2.03 20.23
C LEU A 93 23.51 1.70 19.51
N ALA A 94 24.01 0.47 19.58
CA ALA A 94 25.20 0.09 18.86
C ALA A 94 24.90 -0.04 17.36
N GLU A 95 25.67 0.66 16.54
CA GLU A 95 25.45 0.75 15.08
C GLU A 95 26.05 -0.43 14.31
N THR A 96 26.84 -1.28 14.97
CA THR A 96 27.60 -2.36 14.34
C THR A 96 27.35 -3.70 15.02
N LEU A 97 27.41 -4.76 14.23
CA LEU A 97 27.24 -6.12 14.72
C LEU A 97 28.34 -6.51 15.73
N ASP A 98 29.56 -6.00 15.54
CA ASP A 98 30.69 -6.21 16.46
C ASP A 98 30.52 -5.46 17.79
N GLY A 99 29.72 -4.39 17.81
CA GLY A 99 29.32 -3.71 19.04
C GLY A 99 28.15 -4.41 19.75
N VAL A 100 27.17 -4.91 19.00
CA VAL A 100 25.96 -5.55 19.55
C VAL A 100 26.24 -6.94 20.10
N ALA A 101 26.89 -7.80 19.31
CA ALA A 101 27.09 -9.21 19.65
C ALA A 101 27.69 -9.43 21.05
N PRO A 102 28.79 -8.75 21.46
CA PRO A 102 29.34 -8.96 22.81
C PRO A 102 28.44 -8.45 23.93
N LEU A 103 27.63 -7.40 23.68
CA LEU A 103 26.68 -6.88 24.66
C LEU A 103 25.54 -7.88 24.91
N THR A 104 25.01 -8.46 23.83
CA THR A 104 23.86 -9.37 23.90
C THR A 104 24.23 -10.82 24.19
N ALA A 105 25.48 -11.24 24.00
CA ALA A 105 25.91 -12.63 24.18
C ALA A 105 25.48 -13.25 25.53
N PRO A 106 25.64 -12.58 26.70
CA PRO A 106 25.18 -13.14 27.97
C PRO A 106 23.65 -13.30 28.07
N LEU A 107 22.90 -12.54 27.27
CA LEU A 107 21.44 -12.59 27.25
C LEU A 107 20.88 -13.66 26.32
N MET A 108 21.68 -14.14 25.36
CA MET A 108 21.28 -15.19 24.42
C MET A 108 21.00 -16.53 25.11
N ASP A 109 21.66 -16.79 26.24
CA ASP A 109 21.50 -18.00 27.06
C ASP A 109 20.61 -17.79 28.29
N SER A 110 19.91 -16.65 28.39
CA SER A 110 19.04 -16.34 29.53
C SER A 110 17.97 -17.41 29.77
N ASP A 111 17.62 -17.67 31.02
CA ASP A 111 16.49 -18.54 31.37
C ASP A 111 15.14 -17.91 31.03
N ASP A 112 15.09 -16.57 30.96
CA ASP A 112 13.92 -15.81 30.48
C ASP A 112 13.84 -15.86 28.94
N PRO A 113 12.83 -16.53 28.36
CA PRO A 113 12.69 -16.66 26.90
C PRO A 113 12.48 -15.32 26.18
N GLY A 114 11.85 -14.35 26.84
CA GLY A 114 11.66 -13.00 26.31
C GLY A 114 12.98 -12.24 26.21
N VAL A 115 13.89 -12.44 27.18
CA VAL A 115 15.25 -11.86 27.16
C VAL A 115 16.07 -12.46 26.02
N ARG A 116 16.06 -13.79 25.88
CA ARG A 116 16.76 -14.47 24.77
C ARG A 116 16.27 -13.99 23.41
N TYR A 117 14.94 -13.92 23.24
CA TYR A 117 14.34 -13.46 22.00
C TYR A 117 14.75 -12.02 21.68
N ALA A 118 14.66 -11.12 22.66
CA ALA A 118 15.01 -9.72 22.48
C ALA A 118 16.50 -9.54 22.12
N ALA A 119 17.39 -10.32 22.74
CA ALA A 119 18.82 -10.33 22.43
C ALA A 119 19.07 -10.80 20.98
N GLY A 120 18.44 -11.91 20.57
CA GLY A 120 18.45 -12.42 19.20
C GLY A 120 17.98 -11.35 18.20
N LEU A 121 16.86 -10.72 18.51
CA LEU A 121 16.27 -9.65 17.70
C LEU A 121 17.24 -8.47 17.50
N GLN A 122 17.95 -8.02 18.55
CA GLN A 122 18.91 -6.93 18.42
C GLN A 122 20.09 -7.29 17.50
N VAL A 123 20.63 -8.49 17.60
CA VAL A 123 21.69 -8.98 16.70
C VAL A 123 21.18 -9.03 15.26
N ALA A 124 20.03 -9.66 15.03
CA ALA A 124 19.48 -9.85 13.70
C ALA A 124 19.13 -8.51 13.00
N LEU A 125 18.49 -7.57 13.71
CA LEU A 125 18.19 -6.24 13.16
C LEU A 125 19.44 -5.43 12.86
N THR A 126 20.48 -5.56 13.68
CA THR A 126 21.73 -4.83 13.47
C THR A 126 22.46 -5.35 12.24
N ALA A 127 22.54 -6.67 12.10
CA ALA A 127 23.06 -7.31 10.89
C ALA A 127 22.24 -6.92 9.65
N LEU A 128 20.90 -6.93 9.72
CA LEU A 128 20.03 -6.48 8.63
C LEU A 128 20.30 -5.02 8.24
N ARG A 129 20.32 -4.10 9.21
CA ARG A 129 20.60 -2.66 8.98
C ARG A 129 21.98 -2.40 8.40
N ALA A 130 22.97 -3.20 8.80
CA ALA A 130 24.33 -3.13 8.27
C ALA A 130 24.50 -3.81 6.90
N GLY A 131 23.46 -4.46 6.36
CA GLY A 131 23.57 -5.24 5.11
C GLY A 131 24.39 -6.52 5.27
N GLN A 132 24.50 -7.05 6.49
CA GLN A 132 25.31 -8.21 6.88
C GLN A 132 24.47 -9.45 7.14
N ILE A 133 23.39 -9.66 6.38
CA ILE A 133 22.48 -10.83 6.52
C ILE A 133 23.24 -12.16 6.35
N ALA A 134 24.33 -12.17 5.58
CA ALA A 134 25.17 -13.35 5.37
C ALA A 134 26.15 -13.64 6.53
N ASP A 135 26.22 -12.78 7.55
CA ASP A 135 27.04 -13.03 8.74
C ASP A 135 26.45 -14.21 9.55
N PRO A 136 27.26 -15.20 10.00
CA PRO A 136 26.75 -16.36 10.74
C PRO A 136 25.94 -16.00 11.98
N ARG A 137 26.25 -14.87 12.63
CA ARG A 137 25.53 -14.39 13.83
C ARG A 137 24.08 -14.03 13.52
N PHE A 138 23.76 -13.66 12.28
CA PHE A 138 22.38 -13.42 11.88
C PHE A 138 21.58 -14.74 11.89
N ALA A 139 22.11 -15.79 11.26
CA ALA A 139 21.45 -17.10 11.25
C ALA A 139 21.30 -17.68 12.66
N GLU A 140 22.36 -17.61 13.47
CA GLU A 140 22.35 -18.03 14.88
C GLU A 140 21.27 -17.29 15.69
N ALA A 141 21.17 -15.97 15.52
CA ALA A 141 20.14 -15.17 16.18
C ALA A 141 18.71 -15.62 15.80
N LEU A 142 18.48 -15.98 14.54
CA LEU A 142 17.19 -16.52 14.10
C LEU A 142 16.89 -17.89 14.68
N GLU A 143 17.89 -18.76 14.81
CA GLU A 143 17.74 -20.07 15.46
C GLU A 143 17.38 -19.91 16.94
N ILE A 144 18.05 -19.02 17.66
CA ILE A 144 17.75 -18.68 19.06
C ILE A 144 16.31 -18.15 19.18
N MET A 145 15.93 -17.19 18.33
CA MET A 145 14.57 -16.65 18.32
C MET A 145 13.52 -17.72 17.98
N ALA A 146 13.82 -18.67 17.09
CA ALA A 146 12.91 -19.74 16.70
C ALA A 146 12.75 -20.81 17.79
N ALA A 147 13.77 -21.02 18.63
CA ALA A 147 13.75 -21.96 19.75
C ALA A 147 12.95 -21.44 20.97
N VAL A 148 12.53 -20.17 20.96
CA VAL A 148 11.71 -19.60 22.03
C VAL A 148 10.26 -20.09 21.92
N GLU A 149 9.91 -21.06 22.75
CA GLU A 149 8.55 -21.62 22.87
C GLU A 149 7.69 -20.81 23.86
N ASP A 150 7.55 -19.49 23.63
CA ASP A 150 6.70 -18.62 24.45
C ASP A 150 5.58 -17.98 23.62
N PRO A 151 4.30 -18.29 23.88
CA PRO A 151 3.17 -17.66 23.18
C PRO A 151 3.04 -16.15 23.42
N GLY A 152 3.69 -15.62 24.46
CA GLY A 152 3.75 -14.18 24.75
C GLY A 152 4.71 -13.40 23.84
N VAL A 153 5.61 -14.09 23.13
CA VAL A 153 6.62 -13.47 22.26
C VAL A 153 6.05 -13.23 20.86
N PRO A 154 6.19 -12.00 20.30
CA PRO A 154 5.66 -11.67 18.99
C PRO A 154 6.44 -12.35 17.87
N ARG A 155 5.84 -13.35 17.21
CA ARG A 155 6.49 -14.10 16.13
C ARG A 155 6.66 -13.31 14.83
N SER A 156 6.02 -12.15 14.70
CA SER A 156 6.07 -11.30 13.51
C SER A 156 7.48 -10.79 13.20
N ASP A 157 8.29 -10.46 14.22
CA ASP A 157 9.66 -9.97 14.02
C ASP A 157 10.55 -11.08 13.43
N LEU A 158 10.46 -12.30 13.96
CA LEU A 158 11.13 -13.48 13.40
C LEU A 158 10.69 -13.77 11.96
N LEU A 159 9.39 -13.75 11.68
CA LEU A 159 8.87 -13.98 10.33
C LEU A 159 9.38 -12.93 9.33
N PHE A 160 9.45 -11.67 9.73
CA PHE A 160 10.01 -10.60 8.92
C PHE A 160 11.50 -10.85 8.62
N LEU A 161 12.30 -11.16 9.63
CA LEU A 161 13.73 -11.43 9.43
C LEU A 161 13.97 -12.68 8.56
N GLN A 162 13.17 -13.73 8.74
CA GLN A 162 13.21 -14.92 7.89
C GLN A 162 12.81 -14.60 6.44
N ALA A 163 11.88 -13.66 6.22
CA ALA A 163 11.53 -13.19 4.89
C ALA A 163 12.72 -12.48 4.23
N THR A 164 13.44 -11.61 4.96
CA THR A 164 14.64 -10.93 4.44
C THR A 164 15.78 -11.89 4.13
N LEU A 165 15.95 -12.96 4.92
CA LEU A 165 16.92 -14.01 4.62
C LEU A 165 16.55 -14.79 3.37
N ALA A 166 15.28 -15.21 3.27
CA ALA A 166 14.77 -15.94 2.12
C ALA A 166 14.96 -15.14 0.83
N GLU A 167 14.73 -13.84 0.88
CA GLU A 167 15.00 -12.95 -0.24
C GLU A 167 16.50 -12.89 -0.59
N ALA A 168 17.38 -12.69 0.39
CA ALA A 168 18.83 -12.67 0.17
C ALA A 168 19.36 -13.97 -0.44
N GLU A 169 18.69 -15.10 -0.16
CA GLU A 169 18.98 -16.42 -0.70
C GLU A 169 18.30 -16.71 -2.06
N GLY A 170 17.51 -15.78 -2.59
CA GLY A 170 16.77 -15.94 -3.86
C GLY A 170 15.57 -16.88 -3.77
N ARG A 171 15.01 -17.10 -2.56
CA ARG A 171 13.81 -17.90 -2.31
C ARG A 171 12.56 -17.01 -2.31
N ASP A 172 12.29 -16.34 -3.42
CA ASP A 172 11.29 -15.27 -3.55
C ASP A 172 9.87 -15.67 -3.09
N LYS A 173 9.47 -16.92 -3.35
CA LYS A 173 8.15 -17.44 -2.93
C LYS A 173 8.04 -17.55 -1.40
N ASP A 174 9.11 -18.03 -0.76
CA ASP A 174 9.15 -18.15 0.69
C ASP A 174 9.23 -16.77 1.32
N ALA A 175 10.04 -15.87 0.76
CA ALA A 175 10.15 -14.47 1.19
C ALA A 175 8.77 -13.78 1.19
N LEU A 176 8.00 -13.91 0.09
CA LEU A 176 6.67 -13.33 0.00
C LEU A 176 5.69 -13.94 1.02
N ALA A 177 5.71 -15.27 1.18
CA ALA A 177 4.84 -15.95 2.13
C ALA A 177 5.15 -15.55 3.58
N LEU A 178 6.43 -15.45 3.94
CA LEU A 178 6.89 -15.05 5.28
C LEU A 178 6.59 -13.56 5.56
N ALA A 179 6.82 -12.68 4.59
CA ALA A 179 6.49 -11.26 4.72
C ALA A 179 4.97 -11.06 4.93
N ARG A 180 4.14 -11.79 4.17
CA ARG A 180 2.69 -11.81 4.37
C ARG A 180 2.32 -12.34 5.75
N ALA A 181 2.94 -13.43 6.21
CA ALA A 181 2.68 -14.00 7.53
C ALA A 181 3.05 -13.02 8.65
N ALA A 182 4.17 -12.30 8.53
CA ALA A 182 4.56 -11.25 9.46
C ALA A 182 3.53 -10.11 9.53
N ALA A 183 3.05 -9.64 8.36
CA ALA A 183 2.03 -8.60 8.26
C ALA A 183 0.66 -9.04 8.80
N VAL A 184 0.31 -10.34 8.68
CA VAL A 184 -0.93 -10.89 9.26
C VAL A 184 -0.79 -11.02 10.78
N ALA A 185 0.36 -11.50 11.26
CA ALA A 185 0.63 -11.64 12.69
C ALA A 185 0.67 -10.28 13.39
N GLU A 186 1.15 -9.25 12.70
CA GLU A 186 1.15 -7.88 13.21
C GLU A 186 0.70 -6.87 12.14
N PRO A 187 -0.61 -6.52 12.11
CA PRO A 187 -1.17 -5.62 11.11
C PRO A 187 -0.61 -4.20 11.12
N ARG A 188 0.08 -3.78 12.18
CA ARG A 188 0.71 -2.44 12.26
C ARG A 188 2.22 -2.46 12.05
N PHE A 189 2.77 -3.57 11.59
CA PHE A 189 4.20 -3.72 11.32
C PHE A 189 4.54 -3.16 9.94
N PHE A 190 4.93 -1.88 9.90
CA PHE A 190 5.22 -1.15 8.66
C PHE A 190 6.24 -1.88 7.76
N ASN A 191 7.38 -2.31 8.29
CA ASN A 191 8.41 -2.95 7.46
C ASN A 191 7.96 -4.28 6.87
N ALA A 192 7.17 -5.07 7.60
CA ALA A 192 6.60 -6.32 7.08
C ALA A 192 5.60 -6.05 5.95
N LEU A 193 4.73 -5.05 6.11
CA LEU A 193 3.80 -4.63 5.05
C LEU A 193 4.52 -4.06 3.84
N ALA A 194 5.50 -3.18 4.04
CA ALA A 194 6.29 -2.58 2.97
C ALA A 194 7.12 -3.64 2.22
N LEU A 195 7.70 -4.61 2.93
CA LEU A 195 8.37 -5.77 2.33
C LEU A 195 7.39 -6.61 1.51
N HIS A 196 6.21 -6.91 2.04
CA HIS A 196 5.17 -7.67 1.34
C HIS A 196 4.73 -6.98 0.04
N VAL A 197 4.43 -5.67 0.08
CA VAL A 197 4.08 -4.88 -1.11
C VAL A 197 5.21 -4.88 -2.12
N ARG A 198 6.46 -4.65 -1.68
CA ARG A 198 7.62 -4.65 -2.58
C ARG A 198 7.79 -6.00 -3.28
N LEU A 199 7.84 -7.10 -2.54
CA LEU A 199 8.00 -8.45 -3.10
C LEU A 199 6.85 -8.80 -4.06
N THR A 200 5.63 -8.32 -3.79
CA THR A 200 4.48 -8.49 -4.69
C THR A 200 4.70 -7.73 -6.01
N LEU A 201 5.19 -6.49 -5.94
CA LEU A 201 5.50 -5.68 -7.12
C LEU A 201 6.67 -6.26 -7.95
N GLU A 202 7.71 -6.77 -7.30
CA GLU A 202 8.86 -7.42 -7.97
C GLU A 202 8.44 -8.68 -8.71
N GLN A 203 7.55 -9.47 -8.11
CA GLN A 203 7.00 -10.64 -8.77
C GLN A 203 6.03 -10.26 -9.89
N GLY A 204 5.39 -9.09 -9.82
CA GLY A 204 4.38 -8.57 -10.76
C GLY A 204 4.83 -8.36 -12.21
N GLU A 205 6.10 -8.61 -12.54
CA GLU A 205 6.61 -8.72 -13.92
C GLU A 205 5.75 -9.64 -14.80
N HIS A 206 5.15 -10.69 -14.21
CA HIS A 206 4.26 -11.61 -14.93
C HIS A 206 2.91 -10.99 -15.35
N LEU A 207 2.56 -9.80 -14.85
CA LEU A 207 1.35 -9.08 -15.29
C LEU A 207 1.55 -8.48 -16.70
N ARG A 208 2.77 -8.56 -17.25
CA ARG A 208 3.08 -8.19 -18.63
C ARG A 208 2.71 -9.32 -19.60
N GLY A 209 1.84 -8.99 -20.55
CA GLY A 209 1.57 -9.82 -21.72
C GLY A 209 0.61 -11.01 -21.49
N SER A 210 0.16 -11.59 -22.60
CA SER A 210 -0.91 -12.61 -22.63
C SER A 210 -0.45 -14.05 -22.34
N ALA A 211 0.83 -14.27 -22.03
CA ALA A 211 1.43 -15.60 -21.89
C ALA A 211 1.65 -16.05 -20.43
N SER A 212 1.19 -15.29 -19.45
CA SER A 212 1.36 -15.63 -18.02
C SER A 212 0.14 -16.38 -17.47
N ARG A 213 0.28 -17.00 -16.28
CA ARG A 213 -0.83 -17.58 -15.50
C ARG A 213 -1.92 -16.55 -15.12
N PHE A 214 -1.69 -15.26 -15.40
CA PHE A 214 -2.59 -14.13 -15.20
C PHE A 214 -3.13 -13.57 -16.53
N ALA A 215 -3.04 -14.35 -17.61
CA ALA A 215 -3.70 -14.02 -18.87
C ALA A 215 -5.24 -13.94 -18.76
N GLY A 216 -5.82 -14.50 -17.70
CA GLY A 216 -7.23 -14.30 -17.37
C GLY A 216 -7.44 -12.95 -16.67
N ALA A 217 -8.38 -12.15 -17.17
CA ALA A 217 -8.71 -10.84 -16.62
C ALA A 217 -9.06 -10.89 -15.11
N GLU A 218 -9.77 -11.93 -14.66
CA GLU A 218 -10.15 -12.10 -13.25
C GLU A 218 -8.93 -12.29 -12.33
N ALA A 219 -8.01 -13.18 -12.70
CA ALA A 219 -6.80 -13.42 -11.92
C ALA A 219 -5.90 -12.18 -11.87
N CYS A 220 -5.79 -11.46 -12.99
CA CYS A 220 -5.08 -10.18 -13.07
C CYS A 220 -5.72 -9.13 -12.14
N SER A 221 -7.03 -8.93 -12.20
CA SER A 221 -7.74 -7.97 -11.32
C SER A 221 -7.59 -8.33 -9.85
N ALA A 222 -7.68 -9.62 -9.50
CA ALA A 222 -7.52 -10.07 -8.11
C ALA A 222 -6.13 -9.74 -7.54
N GLU A 223 -5.06 -9.85 -8.34
CA GLU A 223 -3.71 -9.44 -7.92
C GLU A 223 -3.63 -7.93 -7.66
N PHE A 224 -4.25 -7.11 -8.51
CA PHE A 224 -4.33 -5.66 -8.29
C PHE A 224 -5.12 -5.31 -7.02
N THR A 225 -6.28 -5.94 -6.81
CA THR A 225 -7.06 -5.75 -5.59
C THR A 225 -6.24 -6.12 -4.36
N HIS A 226 -5.55 -7.27 -4.35
CA HIS A 226 -4.68 -7.66 -3.23
C HIS A 226 -3.57 -6.64 -2.97
N LEU A 227 -2.92 -6.14 -4.03
CA LEU A 227 -1.89 -5.11 -3.94
C LEU A 227 -2.42 -3.81 -3.33
N LEU A 228 -3.56 -3.31 -3.83
CA LEU A 228 -4.17 -2.07 -3.35
C LEU A 228 -4.70 -2.22 -1.92
N THR A 229 -5.26 -3.38 -1.54
CA THR A 229 -5.65 -3.65 -0.15
C THR A 229 -4.43 -3.69 0.79
N ALA A 230 -3.31 -4.28 0.36
CA ALA A 230 -2.08 -4.26 1.14
C ALA A 230 -1.53 -2.84 1.30
N LEU A 231 -1.63 -2.01 0.26
CA LEU A 231 -1.26 -0.60 0.30
C LEU A 231 -2.16 0.22 1.24
N ALA A 232 -3.48 0.02 1.15
CA ALA A 232 -4.45 0.70 2.01
C ALA A 232 -4.18 0.42 3.49
N ARG A 233 -3.78 -0.82 3.84
CA ARG A 233 -3.34 -1.16 5.21
C ARG A 233 -2.11 -0.39 5.67
N ILE A 234 -1.17 -0.08 4.78
CA ILE A 234 -0.01 0.76 5.12
C ILE A 234 -0.46 2.20 5.34
N ALA A 235 -1.31 2.73 4.45
CA ALA A 235 -1.85 4.08 4.57
C ALA A 235 -2.71 4.27 5.82
N ASP A 236 -3.38 3.22 6.29
CA ASP A 236 -4.18 3.23 7.53
C ASP A 236 -3.34 3.36 8.80
N LEU A 237 -2.05 2.98 8.76
CA LEU A 237 -1.17 3.11 9.92
C LEU A 237 -0.98 4.55 10.34
N GLU A 238 -0.86 5.44 9.36
CA GLU A 238 -0.77 6.88 9.52
C GLU A 238 -1.05 7.53 8.14
N PRO A 239 -2.25 8.09 7.90
CA PRO A 239 -2.66 8.66 6.61
C PRO A 239 -2.03 10.06 6.37
N CYS A 240 -0.72 10.17 6.62
CA CYS A 240 0.08 11.36 6.39
C CYS A 240 0.65 11.34 4.97
N PRO A 241 0.64 12.49 4.24
CA PRO A 241 1.34 12.63 2.96
C PRO A 241 2.83 12.25 3.03
N ARG A 242 3.46 12.38 4.21
CA ARG A 242 4.84 11.95 4.44
C ARG A 242 5.02 10.43 4.32
N VAL A 243 4.08 9.64 4.81
CA VAL A 243 4.13 8.16 4.71
C VAL A 243 3.97 7.73 3.27
N ALA A 244 3.06 8.38 2.53
CA ALA A 244 2.92 8.16 1.09
C ALA A 244 4.23 8.43 0.35
N ALA A 245 4.88 9.56 0.62
CA ALA A 245 6.16 9.91 -0.01
C ALA A 245 7.31 8.97 0.39
N HIS A 246 7.40 8.55 1.65
CA HIS A 246 8.41 7.59 2.10
C HIS A 246 8.21 6.23 1.43
N LEU A 247 6.97 5.72 1.37
CA LEU A 247 6.67 4.45 0.74
C LEU A 247 6.94 4.50 -0.77
N GLU A 248 6.53 5.57 -1.45
CA GLU A 248 6.83 5.80 -2.87
C GLU A 248 8.36 5.76 -3.15
N LEU A 249 9.14 6.45 -2.31
CA LEU A 249 10.60 6.49 -2.43
C LEU A 249 11.26 5.13 -2.13
N TYR A 250 10.74 4.39 -1.15
CA TYR A 250 11.20 3.03 -0.85
C TYR A 250 10.91 2.08 -2.02
N LEU A 251 9.69 2.06 -2.54
CA LEU A 251 9.28 1.17 -3.63
C LEU A 251 10.02 1.48 -4.94
N SER A 252 10.14 2.77 -5.30
CA SER A 252 10.83 3.20 -6.52
C SER A 252 12.32 2.84 -6.54
N ARG A 253 12.99 2.83 -5.39
CA ARG A 253 14.41 2.44 -5.27
C ARG A 253 14.64 0.94 -5.35
N ALA A 254 13.66 0.17 -4.94
CA ALA A 254 13.83 -1.27 -4.80
C ALA A 254 13.44 -2.04 -6.08
N LEU A 255 12.54 -1.47 -6.90
CA LEU A 255 12.19 -2.04 -8.19
C LEU A 255 13.27 -1.76 -9.25
N ARG A 256 13.53 -2.75 -10.10
CA ARG A 256 14.53 -2.64 -11.19
C ARG A 256 14.11 -1.68 -12.30
N ALA A 257 12.81 -1.59 -12.57
CA ALA A 257 12.22 -0.75 -13.61
C ALA A 257 10.82 -0.23 -13.19
N PRO A 258 10.73 0.60 -12.15
CA PRO A 258 9.46 1.02 -11.53
C PRO A 258 8.49 1.66 -12.52
N ASP A 259 9.00 2.54 -13.40
CA ASP A 259 8.18 3.29 -14.36
C ASP A 259 7.46 2.40 -15.37
N SER A 260 7.94 1.18 -15.58
CA SER A 260 7.39 0.21 -16.53
C SER A 260 6.57 -0.90 -15.85
N ALA A 261 6.36 -0.83 -14.54
CA ALA A 261 5.64 -1.84 -13.78
C ALA A 261 4.17 -1.41 -13.57
N PRO A 262 3.18 -2.10 -14.15
CA PRO A 262 1.77 -1.73 -14.01
C PRO A 262 1.30 -1.65 -12.55
N GLY A 263 1.82 -2.55 -11.68
CA GLY A 263 1.54 -2.50 -10.24
C GLY A 263 2.04 -1.21 -9.58
N MET A 264 3.20 -0.68 -9.99
CA MET A 264 3.74 0.57 -9.43
C MET A 264 2.89 1.77 -9.86
N GLN A 265 2.38 1.79 -11.09
CA GLN A 265 1.50 2.85 -11.57
C GLN A 265 0.18 2.89 -10.78
N ALA A 266 -0.43 1.73 -10.51
CA ALA A 266 -1.62 1.64 -9.66
C ALA A 266 -1.34 2.12 -8.22
N VAL A 267 -0.18 1.76 -7.65
CA VAL A 267 0.27 2.28 -6.34
C VAL A 267 0.44 3.80 -6.38
N GLN A 268 1.02 4.36 -7.44
CA GLN A 268 1.22 5.80 -7.59
C GLN A 268 -0.11 6.56 -7.67
N VAL A 269 -1.12 6.02 -8.35
CA VAL A 269 -2.48 6.59 -8.34
C VAL A 269 -3.00 6.72 -6.91
N TYR A 270 -3.01 5.62 -6.14
CA TYR A 270 -3.52 5.61 -4.78
C TYR A 270 -2.75 6.59 -3.87
N LEU A 271 -1.42 6.57 -3.92
CA LEU A 271 -0.57 7.47 -3.13
C LEU A 271 -0.74 8.93 -3.52
N ALA A 272 -0.95 9.23 -4.80
CA ALA A 272 -1.22 10.58 -5.29
C ALA A 272 -2.59 11.09 -4.84
N VAL A 273 -3.63 10.26 -4.83
CA VAL A 273 -4.96 10.61 -4.28
C VAL A 273 -4.85 10.87 -2.77
N LEU A 274 -4.22 9.96 -2.01
CA LEU A 274 -4.02 10.12 -0.57
C LEU A 274 -3.27 11.42 -0.23
N SER A 275 -2.31 11.82 -1.07
CA SER A 275 -1.52 13.05 -0.91
C SER A 275 -2.14 14.27 -1.59
N ARG A 276 -3.35 14.16 -2.15
CA ARG A 276 -4.10 15.23 -2.84
C ARG A 276 -3.35 15.85 -4.03
N ARG A 277 -2.64 15.03 -4.81
CA ARG A 277 -1.84 15.43 -5.98
C ARG A 277 -2.51 14.98 -7.29
N ALA A 278 -3.58 15.68 -7.70
CA ALA A 278 -4.42 15.29 -8.86
C ALA A 278 -3.64 15.09 -10.16
N SER A 279 -2.69 15.97 -10.51
CA SER A 279 -1.90 15.84 -11.73
C SER A 279 -1.00 14.61 -11.73
N LEU A 280 -0.49 14.19 -10.56
CA LEU A 280 0.30 12.97 -10.44
C LEU A 280 -0.59 11.73 -10.50
N ALA A 281 -1.78 11.78 -9.90
CA ALA A 281 -2.74 10.68 -9.97
C ALA A 281 -3.16 10.43 -11.42
N GLN A 282 -3.51 11.49 -12.17
CA GLN A 282 -3.85 11.37 -13.59
C GLN A 282 -2.66 10.86 -14.41
N GLY A 283 -1.46 11.40 -14.20
CA GLY A 283 -0.26 10.96 -14.93
C GLY A 283 0.07 9.48 -14.71
N ALA A 284 -0.14 8.96 -13.48
CA ALA A 284 0.04 7.55 -13.17
C ALA A 284 -1.04 6.66 -13.80
N LEU A 285 -2.30 7.10 -13.82
CA LEU A 285 -3.38 6.40 -14.52
C LEU A 285 -3.13 6.33 -16.03
N ASP A 286 -2.70 7.44 -16.64
CA ASP A 286 -2.34 7.49 -18.05
C ASP A 286 -1.18 6.53 -18.35
N ALA A 287 -0.16 6.48 -17.46
CA ALA A 287 0.95 5.55 -17.58
C ALA A 287 0.54 4.08 -17.42
N PHE A 288 -0.41 3.78 -16.52
CA PHE A 288 -0.99 2.44 -16.36
C PHE A 288 -1.67 1.93 -17.63
N LEU A 289 -2.32 2.83 -18.37
CA LEU A 289 -3.01 2.54 -19.64
C LEU A 289 -2.06 2.45 -20.84
N ASN A 290 -0.77 2.77 -20.67
CA ASN A 290 0.23 2.72 -21.74
C ASN A 290 0.89 1.33 -21.84
N PRO A 291 1.34 0.92 -23.05
CA PRO A 291 2.03 -0.35 -23.22
C PRO A 291 3.31 -0.48 -22.38
N PRO A 292 3.59 -1.67 -21.79
CA PRO A 292 2.81 -2.90 -21.86
C PRO A 292 1.59 -2.90 -20.93
N VAL A 293 0.40 -2.95 -21.54
CA VAL A 293 -0.88 -2.87 -20.83
C VAL A 293 -1.24 -4.25 -20.25
N PRO A 294 -1.61 -4.35 -18.95
CA PRO A 294 -2.07 -5.62 -18.38
C PRO A 294 -3.42 -6.03 -18.98
N VAL A 295 -3.70 -7.33 -19.04
CA VAL A 295 -4.95 -7.85 -19.65
C VAL A 295 -6.21 -7.32 -18.94
N CYS A 296 -6.11 -7.04 -17.64
CA CYS A 296 -7.19 -6.47 -16.83
C CYS A 296 -7.22 -4.93 -16.79
N ALA A 297 -6.47 -4.23 -17.65
CA ALA A 297 -6.35 -2.77 -17.57
C ALA A 297 -7.70 -2.04 -17.60
N GLY A 298 -8.67 -2.51 -18.41
CA GLY A 298 -9.98 -1.88 -18.48
C GLY A 298 -10.76 -1.91 -17.15
N SER A 299 -10.73 -3.04 -16.44
CA SER A 299 -11.41 -3.16 -15.14
C SER A 299 -10.66 -2.44 -14.03
N VAL A 300 -9.34 -2.57 -13.99
CA VAL A 300 -8.51 -1.94 -12.96
C VAL A 300 -8.49 -0.42 -13.14
N ALA A 301 -8.43 0.08 -14.37
CA ALA A 301 -8.49 1.52 -14.64
C ALA A 301 -9.82 2.15 -14.20
N GLY A 302 -10.94 1.41 -14.28
CA GLY A 302 -12.22 1.87 -13.74
C GLY A 302 -12.15 2.11 -12.23
N GLU A 303 -11.59 1.16 -11.48
CA GLU A 303 -11.39 1.29 -10.03
C GLU A 303 -10.41 2.43 -9.68
N LEU A 304 -9.32 2.57 -10.44
CA LEU A 304 -8.38 3.67 -10.27
C LEU A 304 -9.02 5.04 -10.57
N ASP A 305 -9.83 5.15 -11.62
CA ASP A 305 -10.57 6.37 -11.97
C ASP A 305 -11.57 6.76 -10.87
N ASP A 306 -12.24 5.78 -10.27
CA ASP A 306 -13.13 6.01 -9.13
C ASP A 306 -12.36 6.60 -7.91
N LEU A 307 -11.12 6.13 -7.65
CA LEU A 307 -10.27 6.74 -6.62
C LEU A 307 -9.92 8.19 -6.95
N LEU A 308 -9.67 8.52 -8.22
CA LEU A 308 -9.35 9.90 -8.64
C LEU A 308 -10.52 10.85 -8.35
N ARG A 309 -11.77 10.41 -8.54
CA ARG A 309 -12.97 11.23 -8.30
C ARG A 309 -13.12 11.69 -6.84
N LEU A 310 -12.52 10.98 -5.88
CA LEU A 310 -12.46 11.42 -4.48
C LEU A 310 -11.76 12.78 -4.31
N LEU A 311 -10.89 13.17 -5.25
CA LEU A 311 -10.26 14.50 -5.26
C LEU A 311 -11.23 15.61 -5.69
N ASP A 312 -12.22 15.29 -6.51
CA ASP A 312 -13.23 16.24 -6.98
C ASP A 312 -14.34 16.41 -5.94
N GLU A 313 -14.71 15.35 -5.23
CA GLU A 313 -15.71 15.36 -4.13
C GLU A 313 -15.20 16.04 -2.86
N GLY A 314 -13.87 16.02 -2.64
CA GLY A 314 -13.21 16.57 -1.46
C GLY A 314 -12.74 18.03 -1.56
N GLN A 315 -13.20 18.80 -2.55
CA GLN A 315 -12.91 20.23 -2.69
C GLN A 315 -13.74 21.09 -1.73
N PRO A 316 -13.14 22.02 -0.97
CA PRO A 316 -13.71 23.36 -0.83
C PRO A 316 -13.51 24.20 -2.11
#